data_AF-A0A1U7CW23-F1
#
_entry.id   AF-A0A1U7CW23-F1
#
_cell.length_a   1.000
_cell.length_b   1.000
_cell.length_c   1.000
_cell.angle_alpha   90.00
_cell.angle_beta   90.00
_cell.angle_gamma   90.00
#
_symmetry.space_group_name_H-M   'P 1'
#
loop_
_entity.id
_entity.type
_entity.pdbx_description
1 polymer ?
#
loop_
_entity_poly.entity_id
_entity_poly.type
_entity_poly.pdbx_seq_one_letter_code
_entity_poly.pdbx_strand_id
1 'polypeptide(L)'
;MTSFSLTALASYALGSVPFGYIVYYLATRTDVRTVGSGNIGATNVGRLLGFRYFVLVFVLDLLKGLLPTAGLPWLAGWLGLPTPAELPVVAALAAIVGHNFPVYLGFRGGKGVATSLGALLALDPIACAAATIGFFAVFLVTRYVSLSSMTGGVAFVAAYFARTAEPWSREHRAMSLLALAVVGLLILRHRKNIGRLIAGTETKVPLRGRKSGGPPSALPAGKIQPMILLSLAFAAVSIVAGASWLIHRARTPIEVQAGPWNLRETDRESTGQQRSTRVVFNDRGDKLAVMCPRYNRVLVYRIADDFTLELLSKIEVAGRPVAIAAAGDKLVVLLRPANDRKHLEPGWSEVFTFAGSQVGPRILAGYYPDDLSVTPDGRHLLVLCSGRAEGDADKPSPELTVLPADFGSNAPEPLGRVTFESGDDPDRLTVSSGGTRVLVSLAHSKQSIAVDLADLAAPVASGRTDLAADEFPYVSQAPDGDWIVMPTGRESEAVVVSAPHSSASPDYLVLTRPEDSALEIVQVSPRRTLGQFPVKGPFNLGGTETSGLAYCRPRSLLAVTTKPGTIHLIHLESRLDAADQVAATVPVR
;
A
#
# COMPACT_ATOMS: atom_id res chain seq x y z
N MET A 1 2.20 -7.71 -17.67
CA MET A 1 3.25 -8.69 -17.28
C MET A 1 4.30 -8.90 -18.37
N THR A 2 3.92 -8.94 -19.65
CA THR A 2 4.83 -9.13 -20.81
C THR A 2 5.96 -8.10 -20.90
N SER A 3 5.70 -6.80 -20.71
CA SER A 3 6.72 -5.74 -20.76
C SER A 3 7.83 -5.91 -19.71
N PHE A 4 7.47 -6.33 -18.50
CA PHE A 4 8.44 -6.53 -17.41
C PHE A 4 9.40 -7.68 -17.72
N SER A 5 8.88 -8.83 -18.13
CA SER A 5 9.69 -10.02 -18.42
C SER A 5 10.66 -9.78 -19.59
N LEU A 6 10.17 -9.16 -20.67
CA LEU A 6 11.00 -8.86 -21.85
C LEU A 6 12.11 -7.85 -21.50
N THR A 7 11.76 -6.78 -20.79
CA THR A 7 12.71 -5.75 -20.38
C THR A 7 13.77 -6.31 -19.43
N ALA A 8 13.36 -7.14 -18.47
CA ALA A 8 14.29 -7.80 -17.55
C ALA A 8 15.26 -8.72 -18.30
N LEU A 9 14.75 -9.56 -19.22
CA LEU A 9 15.59 -10.49 -19.98
C LEU A 9 16.59 -9.76 -20.89
N ALA A 10 16.12 -8.75 -21.62
CA ALA A 10 16.97 -7.93 -22.50
C ALA A 10 18.04 -7.16 -21.70
N SER A 11 17.63 -6.52 -20.59
CA SER A 11 18.55 -5.79 -19.71
C SER A 11 19.60 -6.71 -19.08
N TYR A 12 19.19 -7.91 -18.65
CA TYR A 12 20.10 -8.92 -18.11
C TYR A 12 21.10 -9.38 -19.17
N ALA A 13 20.66 -9.66 -20.40
CA ALA A 13 21.55 -10.08 -21.49
C ALA A 13 22.58 -9.00 -21.83
N LEU A 14 22.14 -7.74 -21.96
CA LEU A 14 23.01 -6.59 -22.21
C LEU A 14 23.98 -6.33 -21.05
N GLY A 15 23.48 -6.37 -19.81
CA GLY A 15 24.32 -6.23 -18.62
C GLY A 15 25.33 -7.36 -18.44
N SER A 16 25.00 -8.56 -18.92
CA SER A 16 25.86 -9.75 -18.87
C SER A 16 27.07 -9.67 -19.79
N VAL A 17 27.09 -8.79 -20.79
CA VAL A 17 28.23 -8.66 -21.73
C VAL A 17 29.51 -8.32 -20.95
N PRO A 18 30.53 -9.21 -20.95
CA PRO A 18 31.68 -9.06 -20.07
C PRO A 18 32.81 -8.25 -20.73
N PHE A 19 32.60 -6.95 -20.94
CA PHE A 19 33.54 -6.10 -21.68
C PHE A 19 34.97 -6.17 -21.17
N GLY A 20 35.20 -6.18 -19.86
CA GLY A 20 36.57 -6.27 -19.35
C GLY A 20 37.25 -7.63 -19.60
N TYR A 21 36.48 -8.73 -19.68
CA TYR A 21 36.99 -10.01 -20.16
C TYR A 21 37.33 -9.94 -21.65
N ILE A 22 36.40 -9.45 -22.47
CA ILE A 22 36.55 -9.35 -23.94
C ILE A 22 37.77 -8.48 -24.30
N VAL A 23 37.83 -7.26 -23.74
CA VAL A 23 38.92 -6.31 -24.01
C VAL A 23 40.27 -6.89 -23.59
N TYR A 24 40.35 -7.53 -22.43
CA TYR A 24 41.60 -8.13 -21.96
C TYR A 24 42.03 -9.33 -22.82
N TYR A 25 41.09 -10.21 -23.14
CA TYR A 25 41.34 -11.40 -23.96
C TYR A 25 41.77 -11.01 -25.38
N LEU A 26 41.14 -10.00 -26.00
CA LEU A 26 41.54 -9.52 -27.32
C LEU A 26 42.96 -8.92 -27.32
N ALA A 27 43.34 -8.22 -26.24
CA ALA A 27 44.65 -7.60 -26.11
C ALA A 27 45.78 -8.59 -25.79
N THR A 28 45.51 -9.66 -25.03
CA THR A 28 46.55 -10.53 -24.43
C THR A 28 46.42 -12.01 -24.76
N ARG A 29 45.30 -12.43 -25.36
CA ARG A 29 44.90 -13.84 -25.58
C ARG A 29 44.90 -14.70 -24.30
N THR A 30 44.82 -14.06 -23.13
CA THR A 30 44.84 -14.71 -21.81
C THR A 30 43.55 -14.43 -21.04
N ASP A 31 43.15 -15.33 -20.15
CA ASP A 31 41.97 -15.14 -19.29
C ASP A 31 42.26 -14.14 -18.15
N VAL A 32 41.53 -13.03 -18.09
CA VAL A 32 41.69 -12.01 -17.03
C VAL A 32 41.37 -12.55 -15.62
N ARG A 33 40.63 -13.65 -15.52
CA ARG A 33 40.24 -14.28 -14.25
C ARG A 33 41.40 -15.02 -13.58
N THR A 34 42.47 -15.32 -14.30
CA THR A 34 43.65 -16.03 -13.77
C THR A 34 44.77 -15.07 -13.32
N VAL A 35 44.61 -13.77 -13.55
CA VAL A 35 45.67 -12.77 -13.31
C VAL A 35 45.20 -11.58 -12.45
N GLY A 36 46.16 -10.97 -11.76
CA GLY A 36 45.90 -9.82 -10.88
C GLY A 36 44.91 -10.16 -9.76
N SER A 37 43.79 -9.43 -9.69
CA SER A 37 42.73 -9.70 -8.72
C SER A 37 41.74 -10.78 -9.13
N GLY A 38 41.87 -11.32 -10.35
CA GLY A 38 40.92 -12.26 -10.96
C GLY A 38 39.54 -11.67 -11.28
N ASN A 39 39.36 -10.35 -11.12
CA ASN A 39 38.11 -9.67 -11.41
C ASN A 39 38.09 -9.18 -12.86
N ILE A 40 36.93 -9.25 -13.52
CA ILE A 40 36.76 -8.80 -14.90
C ILE A 40 36.53 -7.28 -15.02
N GLY A 41 36.39 -6.55 -13.91
CA GLY A 41 36.08 -5.12 -13.93
C GLY A 41 37.24 -4.21 -14.34
N ALA A 42 36.90 -2.96 -14.70
CA ALA A 42 37.82 -1.94 -15.19
C ALA A 42 39.10 -1.77 -14.35
N THR A 43 39.02 -1.80 -13.02
CA THR A 43 40.18 -1.65 -12.13
C THR A 43 41.24 -2.74 -12.35
N ASN A 44 40.85 -4.00 -12.60
CA ASN A 44 41.81 -5.08 -12.83
C ASN A 44 42.45 -4.95 -14.21
N VAL A 45 41.62 -4.74 -15.23
CA VAL A 45 42.09 -4.52 -16.61
C VAL A 45 43.03 -3.31 -16.68
N GLY A 46 42.69 -2.22 -16.00
CA GLY A 46 43.51 -1.03 -15.90
C GLY A 46 44.87 -1.24 -15.24
N ARG A 47 44.94 -2.11 -14.22
CA ARG A 47 46.22 -2.48 -13.59
C ARG A 47 47.10 -3.31 -14.51
N LEU A 48 46.50 -4.13 -15.37
CA LEU A 48 47.21 -5.07 -16.24
C LEU A 48 47.61 -4.43 -17.58
N LEU A 49 46.72 -3.62 -18.18
CA LEU A 49 46.90 -3.03 -19.52
C LEU A 49 47.09 -1.51 -19.52
N GLY A 50 46.92 -0.84 -18.38
CA GLY A 50 47.11 0.60 -18.22
C GLY A 50 45.82 1.43 -18.29
N PHE A 51 45.95 2.73 -18.06
CA PHE A 51 44.84 3.66 -17.84
C PHE A 51 43.87 3.79 -19.03
N ARG A 52 44.36 3.68 -20.27
CA ARG A 52 43.50 3.74 -21.47
C ARG A 52 42.46 2.63 -21.48
N TYR A 53 42.88 1.41 -21.11
CA TYR A 53 41.99 0.25 -21.02
C TYR A 53 41.10 0.29 -19.77
N PHE A 54 41.56 0.92 -18.68
CA PHE A 54 40.70 1.24 -17.53
C PHE A 54 39.48 2.06 -17.97
N VAL A 55 39.73 3.19 -18.65
CA VAL A 55 38.67 4.11 -19.08
C VAL A 55 37.73 3.41 -20.06
N LEU A 56 38.27 2.70 -21.05
CA LEU A 56 37.46 1.98 -22.03
C LEU A 56 36.50 0.98 -21.37
N VAL A 57 37.01 0.09 -20.51
CA VAL A 57 36.17 -0.91 -19.84
C VAL A 57 35.18 -0.24 -18.88
N PHE A 58 35.61 0.80 -18.17
CA PHE A 58 34.73 1.55 -17.27
C PHE A 58 33.55 2.18 -18.02
N VAL A 59 33.81 2.85 -19.15
CA VAL A 59 32.76 3.47 -19.97
C VAL A 59 31.81 2.41 -20.54
N LEU A 60 32.33 1.30 -21.07
CA LEU A 60 31.50 0.22 -21.60
C LEU A 60 30.62 -0.44 -20.52
N ASP A 61 31.19 -0.69 -19.33
CA ASP A 61 30.43 -1.23 -18.19
C ASP A 61 29.42 -0.21 -17.63
N LEU A 62 29.69 1.09 -17.72
CA LEU A 62 28.74 2.15 -17.37
C LEU A 62 27.59 2.19 -18.38
N LEU A 63 27.90 2.20 -19.68
CA LEU A 63 26.92 2.27 -20.75
C LEU A 63 25.97 1.08 -20.75
N LYS A 64 26.45 -0.14 -20.47
CA LYS A 64 25.54 -1.29 -20.37
C LYS A 64 24.63 -1.26 -19.14
N GLY A 65 24.88 -0.39 -18.16
CA GLY A 65 23.92 -0.07 -17.10
C GLY A 65 22.95 1.01 -17.54
N LEU A 66 23.47 2.10 -18.11
CA LEU A 66 22.72 3.29 -18.52
C LEU A 66 21.73 3.00 -19.65
N LEU A 67 22.21 2.42 -20.75
CA LEU A 67 21.45 2.24 -21.99
C LEU A 67 20.22 1.34 -21.84
N PRO A 68 20.27 0.14 -21.22
CA PRO A 68 19.05 -0.64 -21.02
C PRO A 68 18.09 0.04 -20.03
N THR A 69 18.62 0.71 -18.99
CA THR A 69 17.79 1.38 -17.97
C THR A 69 16.96 2.52 -18.56
N ALA A 70 17.55 3.36 -19.41
CA ALA A 70 16.85 4.48 -20.04
C ALA A 70 16.19 4.09 -21.38
N GLY A 71 16.86 3.28 -22.19
CA GLY A 71 16.50 3.02 -23.58
C GLY A 71 15.42 1.95 -23.78
N LEU A 72 15.36 0.91 -22.95
CA LEU A 72 14.33 -0.12 -23.10
C LEU A 72 12.93 0.34 -22.69
N PRO A 73 12.75 1.10 -21.58
CA PRO A 73 11.46 1.72 -21.30
C PRO A 73 11.01 2.70 -22.40
N TRP A 74 11.95 3.50 -22.94
CA TRP A 74 11.67 4.40 -24.06
C TRP A 74 11.23 3.64 -25.32
N LEU A 75 11.94 2.57 -25.67
CA LEU A 75 11.58 1.71 -26.81
C LEU A 75 10.24 1.01 -26.61
N ALA A 76 9.93 0.54 -25.40
CA ALA A 76 8.65 -0.07 -25.08
C ALA A 76 7.49 0.93 -25.30
N GLY A 77 7.66 2.19 -24.89
CA GLY A 77 6.68 3.24 -25.15
C GLY A 77 6.51 3.54 -26.64
N TRP A 78 7.61 3.60 -27.40
CA TRP A 78 7.58 3.79 -28.85
C TRP A 78 6.86 2.66 -29.59
N LEU A 79 6.96 1.42 -29.09
CA LEU A 79 6.27 0.24 -29.62
C LEU A 79 4.82 0.09 -29.13
N GLY A 80 4.29 1.05 -28.36
CA GLY A 80 2.93 0.98 -27.80
C GLY A 80 2.75 -0.08 -26.71
N LEU A 81 3.84 -0.59 -26.13
CA LEU A 81 3.78 -1.53 -25.01
C LEU A 81 3.51 -0.78 -23.69
N PRO A 82 2.85 -1.41 -22.71
CA PRO A 82 2.68 -0.80 -21.39
C PRO A 82 4.03 -0.44 -20.76
N THR A 83 4.17 0.82 -20.34
CA THR A 83 5.36 1.37 -19.64
C THR A 83 5.04 1.82 -18.22
N PRO A 84 4.86 0.89 -17.26
CA PRO A 84 4.71 1.25 -15.85
C PRO A 84 5.93 2.02 -15.34
N ALA A 85 5.73 2.88 -14.32
CA ALA A 85 6.80 3.70 -13.74
C ALA A 85 7.96 2.86 -13.17
N GLU A 86 7.72 1.60 -12.82
CA GLU A 86 8.73 0.68 -12.27
C GLU A 86 9.59 0.00 -13.34
N LEU A 87 9.24 0.13 -14.63
CA LEU A 87 9.93 -0.56 -15.72
C LEU A 87 11.43 -0.19 -15.84
N PRO A 88 11.85 1.09 -15.72
CA PRO A 88 13.26 1.45 -15.66
C PRO A 88 14.00 0.84 -14.46
N VAL A 89 13.34 0.72 -13.31
CA VAL A 89 13.92 0.13 -12.09
C VAL A 89 14.21 -1.36 -12.30
N VAL A 90 13.30 -2.08 -12.96
CA VAL A 90 13.49 -3.49 -13.33
C VAL A 90 14.65 -3.65 -14.31
N ALA A 91 14.75 -2.77 -15.32
CA ALA A 91 15.85 -2.76 -16.27
C ALA A 91 17.21 -2.55 -15.58
N ALA A 92 17.28 -1.58 -14.67
CA ALA A 92 18.47 -1.31 -13.86
C ALA A 92 18.90 -2.52 -13.03
N LEU A 93 17.96 -3.12 -12.29
CA LEU A 93 18.25 -4.30 -11.47
C LEU A 93 18.79 -5.45 -12.33
N ALA A 94 18.11 -5.74 -13.44
CA ALA A 94 18.50 -6.83 -14.34
C ALA A 94 19.87 -6.61 -14.97
N ALA A 95 20.20 -5.39 -15.42
CA ALA A 95 21.52 -5.06 -15.95
C ALA A 95 22.64 -5.21 -14.90
N ILE A 96 22.39 -4.77 -13.66
CA ILE A 96 23.34 -4.91 -12.54
C ILE A 96 23.54 -6.39 -12.20
N VAL A 97 22.45 -7.16 -12.10
CA VAL A 97 22.51 -8.62 -11.85
C VAL A 97 23.27 -9.32 -12.98
N GLY A 98 23.01 -8.96 -14.24
CA GLY A 98 23.73 -9.46 -15.42
C GLY A 98 25.24 -9.25 -15.32
N HIS A 99 25.69 -8.06 -14.94
CA HIS A 99 27.14 -7.81 -14.77
C HIS A 99 27.76 -8.64 -13.64
N ASN A 100 27.03 -8.83 -12.53
CA ASN A 100 27.53 -9.56 -11.36
C ASN A 100 27.52 -11.08 -11.57
N PHE A 101 26.53 -11.57 -12.30
CA PHE A 101 26.29 -12.98 -12.59
C PHE A 101 26.02 -13.19 -14.10
N PRO A 102 27.00 -12.93 -14.97
CA PRO A 102 26.85 -12.98 -16.40
C PRO A 102 26.73 -14.43 -16.88
N VAL A 103 25.67 -14.73 -17.63
CA VAL A 103 25.45 -16.06 -18.21
C VAL A 103 26.65 -16.50 -19.08
N TYR A 104 27.27 -15.56 -19.80
CA TYR A 104 28.39 -15.82 -20.70
C TYR A 104 29.69 -16.27 -20.01
N LEU A 105 29.81 -16.09 -18.69
CA LEU A 105 30.99 -16.51 -17.91
C LEU A 105 30.64 -17.48 -16.79
N GLY A 106 29.56 -18.27 -16.96
CA GLY A 106 29.12 -19.24 -15.95
C GLY A 106 28.75 -18.56 -14.63
N PHE A 107 28.10 -17.40 -14.70
CA PHE A 107 27.63 -16.60 -13.55
C PHE A 107 28.75 -16.07 -12.64
N ARG A 108 29.99 -15.99 -13.14
CA ARG A 108 31.15 -15.44 -12.42
C ARG A 108 31.55 -14.08 -12.98
N GLY A 109 30.88 -13.03 -12.50
CA GLY A 109 31.05 -11.66 -13.00
C GLY A 109 31.84 -10.71 -12.11
N GLY A 110 31.70 -9.41 -12.40
CA GLY A 110 32.36 -8.33 -11.68
C GLY A 110 31.68 -7.97 -10.36
N LYS A 111 31.93 -6.75 -9.87
CA LYS A 111 31.30 -6.23 -8.63
C LYS A 111 30.17 -5.22 -8.89
N GLY A 112 29.92 -4.88 -10.15
CA GLY A 112 28.80 -4.01 -10.53
C GLY A 112 29.01 -2.52 -10.37
N VAL A 113 30.15 -2.00 -9.88
CA VAL A 113 30.30 -0.56 -9.57
C VAL A 113 29.97 0.36 -10.75
N ALA A 114 30.60 0.15 -11.92
CA ALA A 114 30.36 0.98 -13.10
C ALA A 114 28.95 0.80 -13.68
N THR A 115 28.48 -0.45 -13.76
CA THR A 115 27.12 -0.78 -14.22
C THR A 115 26.04 -0.15 -13.32
N SER A 116 26.22 -0.23 -12.00
CA SER A 116 25.33 0.40 -11.04
C SER A 116 25.39 1.92 -11.16
N LEU A 117 26.57 2.52 -11.33
CA LEU A 117 26.68 3.97 -11.57
C LEU A 117 25.91 4.39 -12.82
N GLY A 118 26.05 3.66 -13.93
CA GLY A 118 25.31 3.94 -15.16
C GLY A 118 23.79 3.78 -15.02
N ALA A 119 23.35 2.69 -14.39
CA ALA A 119 21.92 2.45 -14.16
C ALA A 119 21.31 3.50 -13.21
N LEU A 120 22.01 3.83 -12.11
CA LEU A 120 21.55 4.84 -11.16
C LEU A 120 21.64 6.26 -11.74
N LEU A 121 22.56 6.54 -12.67
CA LEU A 121 22.59 7.81 -13.41
C LEU A 121 21.34 7.99 -14.28
N ALA A 122 20.79 6.92 -14.85
CA ALA A 122 19.53 7.00 -15.59
C ALA A 122 18.31 7.24 -14.69
N LEU A 123 18.35 6.78 -13.42
CA LEU A 123 17.20 6.84 -12.50
C LEU A 123 17.19 8.09 -11.62
N ASP A 124 18.34 8.45 -11.03
CA ASP A 124 18.48 9.63 -10.19
C ASP A 124 19.87 10.27 -10.38
N PRO A 125 20.02 11.19 -11.34
CA PRO A 125 21.28 11.89 -11.59
C PRO A 125 21.81 12.66 -10.38
N ILE A 126 20.93 13.19 -9.52
CA ILE A 126 21.31 14.02 -8.37
C ILE A 126 21.90 13.12 -7.27
N ALA A 127 21.22 12.03 -6.92
CA ALA A 127 21.76 11.06 -5.98
C ALA A 127 23.04 10.39 -6.53
N CYS A 128 23.13 10.19 -7.85
CA CYS A 128 24.34 9.70 -8.53
C CYS A 128 25.51 10.69 -8.43
N ALA A 129 25.25 12.00 -8.51
CA ALA A 129 26.26 13.02 -8.26
C ALA A 129 26.79 12.95 -6.81
N ALA A 130 25.91 12.79 -5.82
CA ALA A 130 26.30 12.59 -4.42
C ALA A 130 27.16 11.32 -4.25
N ALA A 131 26.82 10.23 -4.93
CA ALA A 131 27.61 9.00 -4.96
C ALA A 131 29.03 9.24 -5.49
N THR A 132 29.13 10.01 -6.57
CA THR A 132 30.40 10.37 -7.22
C THR A 132 31.26 11.25 -6.30
N ILE A 133 30.66 12.25 -5.66
CA ILE A 133 31.33 13.10 -4.67
C ILE A 133 31.83 12.25 -3.48
N GLY A 134 30.98 11.40 -2.91
CA GLY A 134 31.35 10.51 -1.81
C GLY A 134 32.48 9.55 -2.18
N PHE A 135 32.46 9.01 -3.40
CA PHE A 135 33.57 8.22 -3.93
C PHE A 135 34.88 9.02 -3.95
N PHE A 136 34.90 10.19 -4.59
CA PHE A 136 36.14 10.96 -4.75
C PHE A 136 36.66 11.52 -3.43
N ALA A 137 35.78 11.94 -2.52
CA ALA A 137 36.16 12.39 -1.17
C ALA A 137 36.98 11.33 -0.43
N VAL A 138 36.52 10.07 -0.45
CA VAL A 138 37.24 8.95 0.18
C VAL A 138 38.44 8.51 -0.63
N PHE A 139 38.34 8.51 -1.96
CA PHE A 139 39.40 8.04 -2.84
C PHE A 139 40.65 8.91 -2.77
N LEU A 140 40.48 10.24 -2.78
CA LEU A 140 41.60 11.19 -2.76
C LEU A 140 42.42 11.08 -1.47
N VAL A 141 41.76 10.77 -0.34
CA VAL A 141 42.42 10.61 0.96
C VAL A 141 43.02 9.21 1.13
N THR A 142 42.26 8.17 0.85
CA THR A 142 42.62 6.79 1.21
C THR A 142 43.35 6.02 0.11
N ARG A 143 43.11 6.41 -1.14
CA ARG A 143 43.57 5.74 -2.37
C ARG A 143 43.05 4.29 -2.52
N TYR A 144 42.02 3.92 -1.77
CA TYR A 144 41.35 2.61 -1.88
C TYR A 144 40.09 2.70 -2.73
N VAL A 145 40.10 2.08 -3.91
CA VAL A 145 38.94 2.04 -4.81
C VAL A 145 37.76 1.29 -4.17
N SER A 146 38.02 0.22 -3.43
CA SER A 146 36.99 -0.60 -2.78
C SER A 146 36.22 0.18 -1.70
N LEU A 147 36.94 0.83 -0.78
CA LEU A 147 36.34 1.67 0.27
C LEU A 147 35.56 2.86 -0.32
N SER A 148 36.14 3.50 -1.34
CA SER A 148 35.51 4.63 -2.04
C SER A 148 34.23 4.23 -2.75
N SER A 149 34.22 3.05 -3.40
CA SER A 149 33.02 2.53 -4.09
C SER A 149 31.88 2.25 -3.10
N MET A 150 32.19 1.61 -1.96
CA MET A 150 31.19 1.33 -0.92
C MET A 150 30.64 2.64 -0.33
N THR A 151 31.51 3.62 -0.07
CA THR A 151 31.08 4.93 0.47
C THR A 151 30.23 5.70 -0.54
N GLY A 152 30.59 5.68 -1.83
CA GLY A 152 29.75 6.26 -2.88
C GLY A 152 28.36 5.62 -2.94
N GLY A 153 28.27 4.30 -2.80
CA GLY A 153 26.97 3.61 -2.71
C GLY A 153 26.13 4.06 -1.51
N VAL A 154 26.75 4.21 -0.33
CA VAL A 154 26.07 4.73 0.87
C VAL A 154 25.62 6.18 0.68
N ALA A 155 26.47 7.02 0.07
CA ALA A 155 26.15 8.42 -0.23
C ALA A 155 24.97 8.54 -1.22
N PHE A 156 24.87 7.64 -2.20
CA PHE A 156 23.72 7.55 -3.10
C PHE A 156 22.42 7.37 -2.30
N VAL A 157 22.38 6.33 -1.44
CA VAL A 157 21.21 5.99 -0.63
C VAL A 157 20.84 7.16 0.28
N ALA A 158 21.83 7.72 0.98
CA ALA A 158 21.59 8.87 1.87
C ALA A 158 20.98 10.06 1.12
N ALA A 159 21.52 10.42 -0.04
CA ALA A 159 21.02 11.54 -0.84
C ALA A 159 19.61 11.28 -1.39
N TYR A 160 19.35 10.07 -1.88
CA TYR A 160 18.03 9.67 -2.38
C TYR A 160 16.96 9.76 -1.28
N PHE A 161 17.21 9.16 -0.10
CA PHE A 161 16.25 9.17 1.00
C PHE A 161 16.09 10.55 1.66
N ALA A 162 17.14 11.38 1.69
CA ALA A 162 17.04 12.74 2.24
C ALA A 162 16.19 13.67 1.37
N ARG A 163 16.14 13.44 0.06
CA ARG A 163 15.45 14.31 -0.91
C ARG A 163 14.03 13.84 -1.23
N THR A 164 13.70 12.59 -0.94
CA THR A 164 12.40 12.00 -1.27
C THR A 164 11.47 12.09 -0.07
N ALA A 165 10.43 12.93 -0.13
CA ALA A 165 9.50 13.16 0.98
C ALA A 165 8.73 11.88 1.39
N GLU A 166 8.35 11.07 0.40
CA GLU A 166 7.64 9.79 0.58
C GLU A 166 8.30 8.64 -0.21
N PRO A 167 9.48 8.15 0.23
CA PRO A 167 10.27 7.18 -0.54
C PRO A 167 9.58 5.81 -0.64
N TRP A 168 8.58 5.55 0.18
CA TRP A 168 7.85 4.28 0.21
C TRP A 168 6.46 4.34 -0.43
N SER A 169 6.07 5.52 -0.95
CA SER A 169 4.88 5.70 -1.81
C SER A 169 4.90 4.71 -2.98
N ARG A 170 3.73 4.41 -3.56
CA ARG A 170 3.62 3.46 -4.68
C ARG A 170 4.60 3.81 -5.82
N GLU A 171 4.72 5.10 -6.12
CA GLU A 171 5.60 5.64 -7.14
C GLU A 171 7.09 5.39 -6.85
N HIS A 172 7.54 5.60 -5.60
CA HIS A 172 8.96 5.56 -5.24
C HIS A 172 9.42 4.20 -4.68
N ARG A 173 8.50 3.32 -4.31
CA ARG A 173 8.78 2.05 -3.61
C ARG A 173 9.78 1.18 -4.37
N ALA A 174 9.61 1.03 -5.68
CA ALA A 174 10.50 0.22 -6.51
C ALA A 174 11.94 0.76 -6.49
N MET A 175 12.09 2.09 -6.64
CA MET A 175 13.39 2.76 -6.60
C MET A 175 14.05 2.66 -5.22
N SER A 176 13.29 2.81 -4.13
CA SER A 176 13.78 2.65 -2.76
C SER A 176 14.31 1.25 -2.49
N LEU A 177 13.58 0.23 -2.96
CA LEU A 177 14.04 -1.17 -2.87
C LEU A 177 15.30 -1.41 -3.70
N LEU A 178 15.37 -0.86 -4.92
CA LEU A 178 16.56 -0.95 -5.76
C LEU A 178 17.78 -0.30 -5.09
N ALA A 179 17.63 0.91 -4.55
CA ALA A 179 18.72 1.66 -3.91
C ALA A 179 19.35 0.84 -2.77
N LEU A 180 18.51 0.25 -1.90
CA LEU A 180 18.97 -0.62 -0.82
C LEU A 180 19.57 -1.93 -1.34
N ALA A 181 18.93 -2.58 -2.31
CA ALA A 181 19.41 -3.83 -2.89
C ALA A 181 20.77 -3.67 -3.58
N VAL A 182 20.99 -2.57 -4.31
CA VAL A 182 22.24 -2.28 -5.02
C VAL A 182 23.38 -2.06 -4.02
N VAL A 183 23.16 -1.30 -2.95
CA VAL A 183 24.18 -1.12 -1.90
C VAL A 183 24.45 -2.43 -1.15
N GLY A 184 23.42 -3.20 -0.82
CA GLY A 184 23.57 -4.52 -0.22
C GLY A 184 24.41 -5.45 -1.09
N LEU A 185 24.06 -5.57 -2.38
CA LEU A 185 24.82 -6.35 -3.35
C LEU A 185 26.25 -5.83 -3.49
N LEU A 186 26.45 -4.52 -3.58
CA LEU A 186 27.76 -3.89 -3.68
C LEU A 186 28.67 -4.29 -2.50
N ILE A 187 28.16 -4.22 -1.27
CA ILE A 187 28.90 -4.60 -0.06
C ILE A 187 29.21 -6.11 -0.08
N LEU A 188 28.23 -6.96 -0.41
CA LEU A 188 28.41 -8.42 -0.51
C LEU A 188 29.51 -8.79 -1.51
N ARG A 189 29.55 -8.12 -2.66
CA ARG A 189 30.59 -8.33 -3.70
C ARG A 189 31.96 -7.80 -3.28
N HIS A 190 32.02 -6.91 -2.28
CA HIS A 190 33.25 -6.39 -1.70
C HIS A 190 33.75 -7.16 -0.46
N ARG A 191 33.10 -8.25 -0.03
CA ARG A 191 33.50 -9.02 1.17
C ARG A 191 35.00 -9.35 1.25
N LYS A 192 35.62 -9.75 0.12
CA LYS A 192 37.06 -10.07 0.06
C LYS A 192 37.94 -8.81 0.18
N ASN A 193 37.45 -7.65 -0.25
CA ASN A 193 38.14 -6.37 -0.09
C ASN A 193 38.00 -5.84 1.34
N ILE A 194 36.85 -6.04 1.97
CA ILE A 194 36.64 -5.73 3.39
C ILE A 194 37.63 -6.53 4.24
N GLY A 195 37.75 -7.84 4.01
CA GLY A 195 38.76 -8.66 4.70
C GLY A 195 40.20 -8.15 4.50
N ARG A 196 40.55 -7.70 3.29
CA ARG A 196 41.87 -7.09 3.01
C ARG A 196 42.05 -5.71 3.62
N LEU A 197 41.00 -4.89 3.71
CA LEU A 197 41.03 -3.60 4.40
C LEU A 197 41.28 -3.79 5.89
N ILE A 198 40.59 -4.75 6.51
CA ILE A 198 40.79 -5.13 7.92
C ILE A 198 42.21 -5.68 8.13
N ALA A 199 42.69 -6.53 7.22
CA ALA A 199 44.04 -7.08 7.32
C ALA A 199 45.17 -6.08 6.94
N GLY A 200 44.85 -4.86 6.48
CA GLY A 200 45.87 -3.92 5.97
C GLY A 200 46.56 -4.39 4.68
N THR A 201 45.95 -5.29 3.92
CA THR A 201 46.53 -5.87 2.69
C THR A 201 45.83 -5.39 1.42
N GLU A 202 44.85 -4.49 1.53
CA GLU A 202 44.19 -3.90 0.36
C GLU A 202 45.15 -3.01 -0.44
N THR A 203 45.05 -3.06 -1.77
CA THR A 203 45.96 -2.36 -2.66
C THR A 203 45.55 -0.88 -2.85
N LYS A 204 46.49 0.05 -2.61
CA LYS A 204 46.32 1.48 -2.90
C LYS A 204 46.62 1.79 -4.37
N VAL A 205 45.92 2.77 -4.95
CA VAL A 205 46.23 3.31 -6.28
C VAL A 205 47.31 4.40 -6.17
N PRO A 206 48.43 4.33 -6.93
CA PRO A 206 49.46 5.36 -6.93
C PRO A 206 48.97 6.63 -7.67
N LEU A 207 49.21 7.82 -7.11
CA LEU A 207 48.80 9.11 -7.68
C LEU A 207 49.83 9.72 -8.64
N ARG A 208 51.08 9.23 -8.67
CA ARG A 208 52.17 9.73 -9.52
C ARG A 208 52.64 8.61 -10.46
N GLY A 209 52.72 8.89 -11.76
CA GLY A 209 53.08 7.89 -12.78
C GLY A 209 54.49 7.35 -12.57
N ARG A 210 54.62 6.04 -12.31
CA ARG A 210 55.89 5.34 -12.36
C ARG A 210 56.14 4.95 -13.82
N LYS A 211 57.25 5.40 -14.42
CA LYS A 211 57.68 4.95 -15.76
C LYS A 211 57.82 3.42 -15.74
N SER A 212 57.30 2.80 -16.80
CA SER A 212 57.13 1.36 -17.02
C SER A 212 58.43 0.58 -16.94
N GLY A 213 58.43 -0.54 -16.20
CA GLY A 213 59.56 -1.47 -16.16
C GLY A 213 59.41 -2.75 -15.32
N GLY A 214 58.19 -3.15 -14.91
CA GLY A 214 57.99 -4.42 -14.20
C GLY A 214 56.58 -4.57 -13.62
N PRO A 215 56.11 -5.80 -13.31
CA PRO A 215 54.80 -6.02 -12.71
C PRO A 215 54.71 -5.31 -11.36
N PRO A 216 53.56 -4.68 -11.03
CA PRO A 216 53.43 -3.87 -9.83
C PRO A 216 53.62 -4.75 -8.58
N SER A 217 54.65 -4.46 -7.78
CA SER A 217 54.75 -5.03 -6.43
C SER A 217 53.60 -4.47 -5.61
N ALA A 218 52.68 -5.34 -5.19
CA ALA A 218 51.64 -4.99 -4.23
C ALA A 218 52.32 -4.62 -2.91
N LEU A 219 52.58 -3.33 -2.68
CA LEU A 219 53.04 -2.86 -1.37
C LEU A 219 51.87 -3.05 -0.39
N PRO A 220 51.97 -3.95 0.61
CA PRO A 220 50.96 -4.05 1.65
C PRO A 220 50.90 -2.72 2.41
N ALA A 221 49.70 -2.18 2.57
CA ALA A 221 49.49 -0.96 3.32
C ALA A 221 49.43 -1.30 4.82
N GLY A 222 50.59 -1.32 5.49
CA GLY A 222 50.67 -1.58 6.93
C GLY A 222 49.60 -0.83 7.76
N LYS A 223 49.17 -1.48 8.86
CA LYS A 223 48.14 -1.13 9.88
C LYS A 223 47.00 -0.20 9.44
N ILE A 224 45.76 -0.67 9.65
CA ILE A 224 44.51 0.08 9.43
C ILE A 224 44.66 1.51 10.00
N GLN A 225 44.72 2.51 9.12
CA GLN A 225 44.78 3.90 9.56
C GLN A 225 43.48 4.25 10.29
N PRO A 226 43.51 5.03 11.40
CA PRO A 226 42.32 5.41 12.18
C PRO A 226 41.18 5.96 11.33
N MET A 227 41.49 6.60 10.20
CA MET A 227 40.51 7.08 9.23
C MET A 227 39.65 5.99 8.58
N ILE A 228 40.16 4.78 8.37
CA ILE A 228 39.37 3.65 7.81
C ILE A 228 38.36 3.18 8.86
N LEU A 229 38.77 3.09 10.13
CA LEU A 229 37.87 2.81 11.25
C LEU A 229 36.81 3.91 11.39
N LEU A 230 37.20 5.18 11.26
CA LEU A 230 36.27 6.32 11.28
C LEU A 230 35.26 6.28 10.13
N SER A 231 35.69 5.89 8.92
CA SER A 231 34.81 5.76 7.74
C SER A 231 33.81 4.63 7.90
N LEU A 232 34.26 3.48 8.41
CA LEU A 232 33.40 2.33 8.71
C LEU A 232 32.44 2.63 9.88
N ALA A 233 32.91 3.34 10.90
CA ALA A 233 32.10 3.81 12.00
C ALA A 233 31.02 4.80 11.53
N PHE A 234 31.37 5.74 10.64
CA PHE A 234 30.39 6.67 10.05
C PHE A 234 29.31 5.94 9.25
N ALA A 235 29.70 4.95 8.43
CA ALA A 235 28.75 4.11 7.71
C ALA A 235 27.83 3.32 8.67
N ALA A 236 28.38 2.74 9.73
CA ALA A 236 27.61 2.02 10.74
C ALA A 236 26.64 2.95 11.51
N VAL A 237 27.11 4.13 11.94
CA VAL A 237 26.28 5.15 12.61
C VAL A 237 25.16 5.63 11.70
N SER A 238 25.43 5.84 10.41
CA SER A 238 24.40 6.24 9.44
C SER A 238 23.32 5.18 9.26
N ILE A 239 23.70 3.89 9.26
CA ILE A 239 22.74 2.77 9.21
C ILE A 239 21.88 2.74 10.49
N VAL A 240 22.50 2.87 11.66
CA VAL A 240 21.78 2.86 12.95
C VAL A 240 20.87 4.09 13.07
N ALA A 241 21.33 5.27 12.68
CA ALA A 241 20.52 6.49 12.66
C ALA A 241 19.34 6.38 11.68
N GLY A 242 19.56 5.82 10.49
CA GLY A 242 18.50 5.55 9.51
C GLY A 242 17.47 4.56 10.04
N ALA A 243 17.90 3.47 10.69
CA ALA A 243 17.01 2.51 11.34
C ALA A 243 16.24 3.14 12.51
N SER A 244 16.89 3.96 13.32
CA SER A 244 16.27 4.68 14.44
C SER A 244 15.23 5.69 13.95
N TRP A 245 15.54 6.46 12.91
CA TRP A 245 14.59 7.37 12.27
C TRP A 245 13.40 6.62 11.68
N LEU A 246 13.61 5.46 11.06
CA LEU A 246 12.53 4.61 10.54
C LEU A 246 11.60 4.13 11.66
N ILE A 247 12.17 3.66 12.79
CA ILE A 247 11.41 3.23 13.97
C ILE A 247 10.66 4.40 14.60
N HIS A 248 11.28 5.59 14.66
CA HIS A 248 10.62 6.78 15.17
C HIS A 248 9.45 7.20 14.29
N ARG A 249 9.67 7.29 12.97
CA ARG A 249 8.62 7.61 11.97
C ARG A 249 7.49 6.59 11.99
N ALA A 250 7.80 5.33 12.25
CA ALA A 250 6.82 4.26 12.36
C ALA A 250 5.83 4.43 13.52
N ARG A 251 6.24 5.11 14.58
CA ARG A 251 5.46 5.31 15.81
C ARG A 251 4.82 6.68 15.89
N THR A 252 5.09 7.56 14.94
CA THR A 252 4.50 8.91 14.94
C THR A 252 3.03 8.80 14.50
N PRO A 253 2.07 9.19 15.34
CA PRO A 253 0.66 9.25 14.95
C PRO A 253 0.48 10.19 13.76
N ILE A 254 -0.45 9.86 12.87
CA ILE A 254 -0.83 10.76 11.77
C ILE A 254 -1.89 11.72 12.30
N GLU A 255 -1.59 13.01 12.20
CA GLU A 255 -2.52 14.09 12.56
C GLU A 255 -2.72 15.01 11.36
N VAL A 256 -3.97 15.28 11.02
CA VAL A 256 -4.36 16.15 9.91
C VAL A 256 -5.51 17.05 10.34
N GLN A 257 -5.37 18.34 10.07
CA GLN A 257 -6.48 19.28 10.17
C GLN A 257 -7.24 19.32 8.85
N ALA A 258 -8.54 19.05 8.89
CA ALA A 258 -9.42 19.15 7.74
C ALA A 258 -10.76 19.72 8.17
N GLY A 259 -11.08 20.93 7.69
CA GLY A 259 -12.32 21.60 8.07
C GLY A 259 -12.43 21.85 9.58
N PRO A 260 -13.58 21.53 10.22
CA PRO A 260 -13.76 21.74 11.65
C PRO A 260 -13.06 20.68 12.52
N TRP A 261 -12.35 19.70 11.95
CA TRP A 261 -11.74 18.62 12.72
C TRP A 261 -10.22 18.67 12.76
N ASN A 262 -9.70 18.23 13.89
CA ASN A 262 -8.38 17.63 13.98
C ASN A 262 -8.56 16.10 13.95
N LEU A 263 -8.13 15.48 12.85
CA LEU A 263 -8.18 14.03 12.68
C LEU A 263 -6.87 13.45 13.20
N ARG A 264 -6.95 12.54 14.16
CA ARG A 264 -5.80 11.90 14.79
C ARG A 264 -5.93 10.40 14.73
N GLU A 265 -4.97 9.73 14.09
CA GLU A 265 -4.86 8.26 14.20
C GLU A 265 -4.49 7.90 15.64
N THR A 266 -5.42 7.31 16.37
CA THR A 266 -5.22 6.91 17.76
C THR A 266 -4.62 5.52 17.86
N ASP A 267 -4.98 4.65 16.92
CA ASP A 267 -4.43 3.30 16.88
C ASP A 267 -4.40 2.73 15.46
N ARG A 268 -3.46 1.80 15.26
CA ARG A 268 -3.29 1.05 14.02
C ARG A 268 -3.01 -0.40 14.32
N GLU A 269 -3.99 -1.24 14.00
CA GLU A 269 -3.91 -2.66 14.30
C GLU A 269 -3.77 -3.51 13.04
N SER A 270 -2.80 -4.41 13.04
CA SER A 270 -2.59 -5.37 11.96
C SER A 270 -3.36 -6.66 12.26
N THR A 271 -4.47 -6.88 11.56
CA THR A 271 -5.35 -8.04 11.81
C THR A 271 -4.69 -9.38 11.47
N GLY A 272 -3.65 -9.37 10.63
CA GLY A 272 -3.07 -10.56 10.03
C GLY A 272 -3.98 -11.24 9.00
N GLN A 273 -5.14 -10.64 8.68
CA GLN A 273 -6.13 -11.15 7.74
C GLN A 273 -6.18 -10.24 6.51
N GLN A 274 -5.75 -10.74 5.36
CA GLN A 274 -5.85 -10.00 4.10
C GLN A 274 -7.30 -9.84 3.64
N ARG A 275 -7.58 -8.73 2.95
CA ARG A 275 -8.91 -8.36 2.45
C ARG A 275 -9.96 -8.32 3.56
N SER A 276 -9.64 -7.65 4.66
CA SER A 276 -10.67 -7.19 5.59
C SER A 276 -11.60 -6.24 4.84
N THR A 277 -12.90 -6.49 4.91
CA THR A 277 -13.92 -5.74 4.16
C THR A 277 -15.08 -5.52 5.10
N ARG A 278 -15.76 -4.37 5.01
CA ARG A 278 -16.82 -3.95 5.94
C ARG A 278 -16.35 -3.88 7.40
N VAL A 279 -16.75 -2.81 8.04
CA VAL A 279 -16.46 -2.57 9.45
C VAL A 279 -17.70 -1.93 10.06
N VAL A 280 -18.02 -2.31 11.29
CA VAL A 280 -19.19 -1.74 11.98
C VAL A 280 -18.90 -1.60 13.46
N PHE A 281 -19.30 -0.46 14.02
CA PHE A 281 -19.30 -0.24 15.46
C PHE A 281 -20.60 -0.78 16.06
N ASN A 282 -20.58 -1.19 17.32
CA ASN A 282 -21.83 -1.29 18.06
C ASN A 282 -22.37 0.12 18.39
N ASP A 283 -23.62 0.20 18.84
CA ASP A 283 -24.32 1.48 19.07
C ASP A 283 -23.57 2.42 20.04
N ARG A 284 -22.84 1.87 21.02
CA ARG A 284 -22.06 2.65 21.99
C ARG A 284 -20.68 3.06 21.48
N GLY A 285 -20.17 2.42 20.43
CA GLY A 285 -18.81 2.65 19.93
C GLY A 285 -17.70 2.05 20.80
N ASP A 286 -18.01 1.20 21.77
CA ASP A 286 -17.02 0.51 22.60
C ASP A 286 -16.51 -0.80 21.96
N LYS A 287 -17.12 -1.21 20.84
CA LYS A 287 -16.75 -2.43 20.11
C LYS A 287 -16.76 -2.19 18.60
N LEU A 288 -15.83 -2.84 17.91
CA LEU A 288 -15.64 -2.77 16.46
C LEU A 288 -15.58 -4.17 15.87
N ALA A 289 -16.47 -4.49 14.94
CA ALA A 289 -16.44 -5.74 14.20
C ALA A 289 -15.85 -5.51 12.80
N VAL A 290 -14.93 -6.39 12.38
CA VAL A 290 -14.23 -6.34 11.09
C VAL A 290 -14.37 -7.69 10.40
N MET A 291 -15.06 -7.70 9.26
CA MET A 291 -15.29 -8.92 8.50
C MET A 291 -14.04 -9.31 7.69
N CYS A 292 -13.72 -10.60 7.71
CA CYS A 292 -12.55 -11.18 7.03
C CYS A 292 -12.98 -12.35 6.13
N PRO A 293 -13.56 -12.08 4.94
CA PRO A 293 -14.22 -13.10 4.11
C PRO A 293 -13.31 -14.22 3.66
N ARG A 294 -12.02 -13.93 3.39
CA ARG A 294 -11.05 -14.93 2.94
C ARG A 294 -10.80 -16.03 3.97
N TYR A 295 -11.06 -15.74 5.24
CA TYR A 295 -10.76 -16.62 6.37
C TYR A 295 -12.01 -17.05 7.12
N ASN A 296 -13.19 -16.86 6.51
CA ASN A 296 -14.50 -17.21 7.04
C ASN A 296 -14.68 -16.81 8.52
N ARG A 297 -14.37 -15.55 8.84
CA ARG A 297 -14.44 -15.05 10.22
C ARG A 297 -14.75 -13.58 10.31
N VAL A 298 -15.17 -13.16 11.50
CA VAL A 298 -15.28 -11.76 11.92
C VAL A 298 -14.40 -11.55 13.14
N LEU A 299 -13.54 -10.53 13.11
CA LEU A 299 -12.74 -10.12 14.25
C LEU A 299 -13.52 -9.05 15.01
N VAL A 300 -13.58 -9.17 16.33
CA VAL A 300 -14.19 -8.15 17.18
C VAL A 300 -13.14 -7.57 18.10
N TYR A 301 -13.04 -6.25 18.09
CA TYR A 301 -12.17 -5.47 18.95
C TYR A 301 -13.00 -4.72 19.99
N ARG A 302 -12.50 -4.63 21.21
CA ARG A 302 -12.90 -3.63 22.19
C ARG A 302 -12.10 -2.36 21.90
N ILE A 303 -12.76 -1.20 22.01
CA ILE A 303 -12.10 0.11 21.93
C ILE A 303 -12.00 0.67 23.34
N ALA A 304 -10.79 0.72 23.88
CA ALA A 304 -10.51 1.25 25.21
C ALA A 304 -10.81 2.76 25.30
N ASP A 305 -10.73 3.32 26.52
CA ASP A 305 -11.01 4.74 26.77
C ASP A 305 -9.97 5.66 26.12
N ASP A 306 -8.74 5.17 25.94
CA ASP A 306 -7.65 5.85 25.23
C ASP A 306 -7.69 5.64 23.71
N PHE A 307 -8.78 5.06 23.19
CA PHE A 307 -8.98 4.77 21.77
C PHE A 307 -7.95 3.81 21.17
N THR A 308 -7.52 2.83 21.96
CA THR A 308 -6.75 1.67 21.47
C THR A 308 -7.66 0.46 21.19
N LEU A 309 -7.28 -0.37 20.23
CA LEU A 309 -7.97 -1.58 19.81
C LEU A 309 -7.40 -2.80 20.53
N GLU A 310 -8.25 -3.45 21.33
CA GLU A 310 -7.93 -4.72 21.97
C GLU A 310 -8.74 -5.83 21.31
N LEU A 311 -8.10 -6.85 20.76
CA LEU A 311 -8.82 -7.97 20.17
C LEU A 311 -9.64 -8.71 21.24
N LEU A 312 -10.97 -8.63 21.15
CA LEU A 312 -11.92 -9.17 22.11
C LEU A 312 -12.32 -10.61 21.76
N SER A 313 -12.69 -10.86 20.51
CA SER A 313 -13.12 -12.19 20.06
C SER A 313 -12.84 -12.44 18.58
N LYS A 314 -12.79 -13.72 18.20
CA LYS A 314 -12.70 -14.19 16.82
C LYS A 314 -13.90 -15.09 16.55
N ILE A 315 -14.84 -14.62 15.76
CA ILE A 315 -16.06 -15.36 15.42
C ILE A 315 -15.76 -16.14 14.14
N GLU A 316 -15.60 -17.46 14.27
CA GLU A 316 -15.49 -18.37 13.12
C GLU A 316 -16.90 -18.66 12.59
N VAL A 317 -17.10 -18.55 11.28
CA VAL A 317 -18.39 -18.82 10.63
C VAL A 317 -18.29 -19.97 9.65
N ALA A 318 -19.37 -20.74 9.53
CA ALA A 318 -19.40 -21.94 8.67
C ALA A 318 -19.46 -21.61 7.17
N GLY A 319 -20.00 -20.44 6.81
CA GLY A 319 -20.10 -19.94 5.44
C GLY A 319 -19.06 -18.86 5.14
N ARG A 320 -19.10 -18.34 3.90
CA ARG A 320 -18.31 -17.15 3.54
C ARG A 320 -19.09 -15.90 3.96
N PRO A 321 -18.58 -15.06 4.87
CA PRO A 321 -19.27 -13.84 5.24
C PRO A 321 -19.18 -12.81 4.10
N VAL A 322 -20.31 -12.17 3.82
CA VAL A 322 -20.45 -11.20 2.72
C VAL A 322 -20.85 -9.81 3.20
N ALA A 323 -21.56 -9.72 4.33
CA ALA A 323 -21.91 -8.46 4.97
C ALA A 323 -22.04 -8.64 6.50
N ILE A 324 -21.86 -7.55 7.24
CA ILE A 324 -22.07 -7.48 8.68
C ILE A 324 -22.82 -6.20 9.03
N ALA A 325 -23.66 -6.23 10.06
CA ALA A 325 -24.30 -5.05 10.64
C ALA A 325 -24.45 -5.18 12.15
N ALA A 326 -24.51 -4.04 12.83
CA ALA A 326 -24.84 -3.97 14.24
C ALA A 326 -26.34 -3.64 14.40
N ALA A 327 -26.98 -4.33 15.33
CA ALA A 327 -28.34 -4.05 15.80
C ALA A 327 -28.29 -4.02 17.33
N GLY A 328 -28.11 -2.85 17.93
CA GLY A 328 -27.85 -2.77 19.37
C GLY A 328 -26.48 -3.32 19.72
N ASP A 329 -26.45 -4.24 20.70
CA ASP A 329 -25.23 -4.97 21.10
C ASP A 329 -25.15 -6.37 20.44
N LYS A 330 -25.90 -6.57 19.36
CA LYS A 330 -25.88 -7.79 18.54
C LYS A 330 -25.21 -7.48 17.19
N LEU A 331 -24.44 -8.46 16.71
CA LEU A 331 -23.75 -8.46 15.44
C LEU A 331 -24.42 -9.48 14.53
N VAL A 332 -24.96 -9.02 13.41
CA VAL A 332 -25.55 -9.87 12.38
C VAL A 332 -24.51 -10.11 11.29
N VAL A 333 -24.30 -11.37 10.92
CA VAL A 333 -23.34 -11.79 9.89
C VAL A 333 -24.09 -12.51 8.78
N LEU A 334 -24.06 -11.95 7.57
CA LEU A 334 -24.65 -12.54 6.37
C LEU A 334 -23.66 -13.52 5.74
N LEU A 335 -24.12 -14.73 5.46
CA LEU A 335 -23.29 -15.83 5.01
C LEU A 335 -23.80 -16.41 3.69
N ARG A 336 -22.86 -16.61 2.76
CA ARG A 336 -23.05 -17.51 1.62
C ARG A 336 -22.61 -18.93 1.99
N PRO A 337 -23.26 -19.98 1.45
CA PRO A 337 -22.73 -21.34 1.53
C PRO A 337 -21.32 -21.39 0.94
N ALA A 338 -20.48 -22.29 1.46
CA ALA A 338 -19.11 -22.41 1.01
C ALA A 338 -19.01 -23.05 -0.40
N ASN A 339 -18.05 -22.56 -1.20
CA ASN A 339 -17.70 -23.11 -2.52
C ASN A 339 -18.92 -23.22 -3.45
N ASP A 340 -19.01 -24.32 -4.21
CA ASP A 340 -20.05 -24.55 -5.21
C ASP A 340 -21.45 -24.73 -4.60
N ARG A 341 -21.56 -24.99 -3.29
CA ARG A 341 -22.86 -25.06 -2.60
C ARG A 341 -23.63 -23.76 -2.65
N LYS A 342 -22.97 -22.62 -2.94
CA LYS A 342 -23.65 -21.33 -3.16
C LYS A 342 -24.71 -21.39 -4.26
N HIS A 343 -24.56 -22.31 -5.23
CA HIS A 343 -25.55 -22.53 -6.29
C HIS A 343 -26.62 -23.56 -5.92
N LEU A 344 -26.41 -24.35 -4.87
CA LEU A 344 -27.31 -25.44 -4.48
C LEU A 344 -28.28 -25.00 -3.38
N GLU A 345 -27.78 -24.23 -2.43
CA GLU A 345 -28.49 -23.90 -1.20
C GLU A 345 -28.56 -22.38 -0.97
N PRO A 346 -29.61 -21.88 -0.30
CA PRO A 346 -29.70 -20.49 0.08
C PRO A 346 -28.67 -20.13 1.16
N GLY A 347 -28.27 -18.86 1.19
CA GLY A 347 -27.52 -18.28 2.30
C GLY A 347 -28.40 -17.98 3.51
N TRP A 348 -27.75 -17.56 4.59
CA TRP A 348 -28.39 -17.31 5.88
C TRP A 348 -27.67 -16.22 6.66
N SER A 349 -28.34 -15.65 7.66
CA SER A 349 -27.73 -14.78 8.66
C SER A 349 -27.53 -15.55 9.97
N GLU A 350 -26.40 -15.33 10.61
CA GLU A 350 -26.12 -15.73 11.99
C GLU A 350 -25.96 -14.49 12.86
N VAL A 351 -26.50 -14.54 14.07
CA VAL A 351 -26.45 -13.41 15.01
C VAL A 351 -25.56 -13.78 16.18
N PHE A 352 -24.69 -12.86 16.58
CA PHE A 352 -23.74 -13.03 17.66
C PHE A 352 -23.83 -11.87 18.64
N THR A 353 -23.44 -12.09 19.88
CA THR A 353 -22.96 -11.01 20.73
C THR A 353 -21.58 -10.57 20.24
N PHE A 354 -21.17 -9.33 20.50
CA PHE A 354 -19.80 -8.91 20.19
C PHE A 354 -18.72 -9.68 21.00
N ALA A 355 -19.11 -10.37 22.08
CA ALA A 355 -18.24 -11.31 22.79
C ALA A 355 -18.04 -12.64 22.04
N GLY A 356 -18.80 -12.88 20.96
CA GLY A 356 -18.67 -14.03 20.06
C GLY A 356 -19.64 -15.18 20.33
N SER A 357 -20.58 -15.03 21.27
CA SER A 357 -21.61 -16.04 21.53
C SER A 357 -22.74 -15.92 20.51
N GLN A 358 -23.14 -17.03 19.89
CA GLN A 358 -24.28 -17.05 18.97
C GLN A 358 -25.60 -16.78 19.74
N VAL A 359 -26.52 -16.05 19.10
CA VAL A 359 -27.83 -15.66 19.64
C VAL A 359 -28.91 -16.14 18.68
N GLY A 360 -29.85 -16.94 19.18
CA GLY A 360 -30.97 -17.43 18.37
C GLY A 360 -30.56 -18.42 17.25
N PRO A 361 -31.53 -18.86 16.43
CA PRO A 361 -31.30 -19.76 15.32
C PRO A 361 -30.75 -19.01 14.08
N ARG A 362 -30.37 -19.79 13.05
CA ARG A 362 -30.06 -19.23 11.73
C ARG A 362 -31.31 -18.62 11.09
N ILE A 363 -31.14 -17.49 10.42
CA ILE A 363 -32.21 -16.78 9.72
C ILE A 363 -31.99 -16.96 8.23
N LEU A 364 -32.96 -17.56 7.53
CA LEU A 364 -32.85 -17.79 6.10
C LEU A 364 -32.81 -16.46 5.34
N ALA A 365 -31.80 -16.26 4.47
CA ALA A 365 -31.63 -15.02 3.71
C ALA A 365 -32.18 -15.12 2.28
N GLY A 366 -31.89 -16.22 1.59
CA GLY A 366 -32.23 -16.40 0.17
C GLY A 366 -31.02 -16.84 -0.67
N TYR A 367 -31.19 -16.95 -1.98
CA TYR A 367 -30.11 -17.35 -2.89
C TYR A 367 -29.22 -16.16 -3.23
N TYR A 368 -27.90 -16.38 -3.14
CA TYR A 368 -26.85 -15.38 -3.35
C TYR A 368 -27.10 -14.08 -2.57
N PRO A 369 -27.02 -14.11 -1.23
CA PRO A 369 -27.07 -12.87 -0.45
C PRO A 369 -25.86 -11.98 -0.75
N ASP A 370 -26.09 -10.68 -0.98
CA ASP A 370 -25.07 -9.70 -1.37
C ASP A 370 -24.74 -8.74 -0.23
N ASP A 371 -25.76 -8.19 0.42
CA ASP A 371 -25.61 -7.17 1.45
C ASP A 371 -26.70 -7.24 2.51
N LEU A 372 -26.42 -6.68 3.69
CA LEU A 372 -27.42 -6.42 4.72
C LEU A 372 -27.18 -5.08 5.41
N SER A 373 -28.23 -4.53 6.00
CA SER A 373 -28.14 -3.38 6.92
C SER A 373 -29.30 -3.41 7.89
N VAL A 374 -29.15 -2.64 8.95
CA VAL A 374 -30.20 -2.40 9.93
C VAL A 374 -30.73 -0.98 9.72
N THR A 375 -32.03 -0.78 9.91
CA THR A 375 -32.63 0.56 9.87
C THR A 375 -32.07 1.44 10.99
N PRO A 376 -32.01 2.78 10.84
CA PRO A 376 -31.44 3.66 11.86
C PRO A 376 -32.07 3.57 13.26
N ASP A 377 -33.33 3.14 13.34
CA ASP A 377 -34.04 2.90 14.60
C ASP A 377 -33.65 1.57 15.28
N GLY A 378 -32.82 0.74 14.62
CA GLY A 378 -32.37 -0.56 15.11
C GLY A 378 -33.40 -1.68 15.04
N ARG A 379 -34.59 -1.44 14.47
CA ARG A 379 -35.74 -2.35 14.60
C ARG A 379 -35.93 -3.31 13.44
N HIS A 380 -35.37 -3.01 12.27
CA HIS A 380 -35.57 -3.82 11.08
C HIS A 380 -34.25 -4.17 10.42
N LEU A 381 -34.11 -5.42 10.03
CA LEU A 381 -33.01 -5.97 9.25
C LEU A 381 -33.43 -6.04 7.78
N LEU A 382 -32.60 -5.48 6.91
CA LEU A 382 -32.77 -5.48 5.47
C LEU A 382 -31.76 -6.45 4.87
N VAL A 383 -32.22 -7.41 4.08
CA VAL A 383 -31.38 -8.44 3.45
C VAL A 383 -31.57 -8.42 1.95
N LEU A 384 -30.47 -8.24 1.22
CA LEU A 384 -30.45 -8.13 -0.23
C LEU A 384 -29.88 -9.41 -0.84
N CYS A 385 -30.60 -9.98 -1.82
CA CYS A 385 -30.22 -11.18 -2.54
C CYS A 385 -30.32 -10.97 -4.06
N SER A 386 -29.26 -11.32 -4.80
CA SER A 386 -29.22 -11.26 -6.26
C SER A 386 -29.99 -12.38 -6.94
N GLY A 387 -30.16 -13.53 -6.29
CA GLY A 387 -30.94 -14.64 -6.85
C GLY A 387 -30.47 -15.02 -8.27
N ARG A 388 -31.39 -15.06 -9.23
CA ARG A 388 -31.07 -15.44 -10.62
C ARG A 388 -30.10 -14.51 -11.35
N ALA A 389 -29.87 -13.29 -10.86
CA ALA A 389 -28.96 -12.35 -11.52
C ALA A 389 -27.49 -12.77 -11.49
N GLU A 390 -27.11 -13.68 -10.57
CA GLU A 390 -25.80 -14.34 -10.56
C GLU A 390 -25.61 -15.31 -11.77
N GLY A 391 -26.60 -15.42 -12.66
CA GLY A 391 -26.52 -16.20 -13.90
C GLY A 391 -27.18 -17.58 -13.83
N ASP A 392 -28.08 -17.80 -12.86
CA ASP A 392 -28.80 -19.07 -12.68
C ASP A 392 -30.32 -18.83 -12.77
N ALA A 393 -30.88 -19.09 -13.96
CA ALA A 393 -32.27 -18.80 -14.28
C ALA A 393 -33.29 -19.57 -13.42
N ASP A 394 -32.88 -20.68 -12.80
CA ASP A 394 -33.74 -21.51 -11.95
C ASP A 394 -33.91 -20.94 -10.53
N LYS A 395 -33.20 -19.86 -10.19
CA LYS A 395 -33.28 -19.23 -8.86
C LYS A 395 -34.37 -18.17 -8.78
N PRO A 396 -34.82 -17.80 -7.56
CA PRO A 396 -35.76 -16.70 -7.38
C PRO A 396 -35.28 -15.40 -8.02
N SER A 397 -36.21 -14.50 -8.35
CA SER A 397 -35.86 -13.13 -8.77
C SER A 397 -35.02 -12.45 -7.69
N PRO A 398 -34.17 -11.48 -8.07
CA PRO A 398 -33.47 -10.66 -7.09
C PRO A 398 -34.48 -9.98 -6.17
N GLU A 399 -34.21 -9.93 -4.87
CA GLU A 399 -35.16 -9.42 -3.87
C GLU A 399 -34.47 -8.70 -2.71
N LEU A 400 -35.18 -7.72 -2.15
CA LEU A 400 -34.89 -7.13 -0.85
C LEU A 400 -35.97 -7.57 0.14
N THR A 401 -35.54 -8.20 1.23
CA THR A 401 -36.40 -8.71 2.29
C THR A 401 -36.28 -7.84 3.54
N VAL A 402 -37.43 -7.49 4.13
CA VAL A 402 -37.52 -6.76 5.40
C VAL A 402 -37.86 -7.74 6.52
N LEU A 403 -37.01 -7.81 7.55
CA LEU A 403 -37.17 -8.68 8.71
C LEU A 403 -37.22 -7.83 9.99
N PRO A 404 -37.96 -8.22 11.02
CA PRO A 404 -37.78 -7.69 12.37
C PRO A 404 -36.35 -7.98 12.86
N ALA A 405 -35.70 -6.99 13.48
CA ALA A 405 -34.41 -7.16 14.15
C ALA A 405 -34.56 -7.72 15.59
N ASP A 406 -35.58 -8.58 15.78
CA ASP A 406 -35.78 -9.32 17.03
C ASP A 406 -35.16 -10.71 16.91
N PHE A 407 -33.97 -10.87 17.48
CA PHE A 407 -33.19 -12.10 17.43
C PHE A 407 -33.45 -12.96 18.69
N GLY A 408 -34.71 -13.28 18.93
CA GLY A 408 -35.17 -14.14 20.02
C GLY A 408 -34.86 -15.62 19.80
N SER A 409 -35.65 -16.50 20.44
CA SER A 409 -35.46 -17.96 20.34
C SER A 409 -35.87 -18.56 18.99
N ASN A 410 -36.70 -17.85 18.23
CA ASN A 410 -37.20 -18.29 16.92
C ASN A 410 -36.65 -17.40 15.81
N ALA A 411 -36.53 -17.94 14.61
CA ALA A 411 -36.16 -17.14 13.44
C ALA A 411 -37.33 -16.17 13.13
N PRO A 412 -37.05 -14.89 12.90
CA PRO A 412 -38.10 -13.92 12.59
C PRO A 412 -38.69 -14.20 11.20
N GLU A 413 -40.01 -14.02 11.06
CA GLU A 413 -40.68 -14.06 9.76
C GLU A 413 -40.51 -12.74 9.02
N PRO A 414 -40.37 -12.76 7.67
CA PRO A 414 -40.34 -11.54 6.86
C PRO A 414 -41.60 -10.70 7.05
N LEU A 415 -41.43 -9.40 7.24
CA LEU A 415 -42.54 -8.43 7.23
C LEU A 415 -43.03 -8.17 5.81
N GLY A 416 -42.09 -7.98 4.89
CA GLY A 416 -42.36 -7.62 3.50
C GLY A 416 -41.18 -7.91 2.59
N ARG A 417 -41.44 -7.93 1.29
CA ARG A 417 -40.45 -8.18 0.25
C ARG A 417 -40.74 -7.34 -0.97
N VAL A 418 -39.68 -6.87 -1.63
CA VAL A 418 -39.76 -6.29 -2.97
C VAL A 418 -38.87 -7.11 -3.90
N THR A 419 -39.41 -7.45 -5.08
CA THR A 419 -38.68 -8.19 -6.12
C THR A 419 -38.25 -7.22 -7.21
N PHE A 420 -37.06 -7.44 -7.76
CA PHE A 420 -36.49 -6.65 -8.85
C PHE A 420 -36.62 -7.38 -10.19
N GLU A 421 -36.28 -6.69 -11.29
CA GLU A 421 -36.34 -7.29 -12.62
C GLU A 421 -35.28 -8.38 -12.78
N SER A 422 -35.51 -9.34 -13.66
CA SER A 422 -34.65 -10.51 -13.81
C SER A 422 -33.21 -10.21 -14.24
N GLY A 423 -32.99 -9.03 -14.85
CA GLY A 423 -31.66 -8.56 -15.27
C GLY A 423 -30.99 -7.63 -14.27
N ASP A 424 -31.65 -7.27 -13.18
CA ASP A 424 -31.05 -6.45 -12.13
C ASP A 424 -30.12 -7.31 -11.29
N ASP A 425 -28.87 -6.88 -11.09
CA ASP A 425 -27.85 -7.57 -10.30
C ASP A 425 -27.51 -6.74 -9.05
N PRO A 426 -28.26 -6.85 -7.94
CA PRO A 426 -28.03 -6.07 -6.73
C PRO A 426 -26.70 -6.38 -6.04
N ASP A 427 -25.97 -5.35 -5.59
CA ASP A 427 -24.68 -5.50 -4.91
C ASP A 427 -24.62 -4.83 -3.53
N ARG A 428 -25.14 -3.60 -3.43
CA ARG A 428 -25.02 -2.78 -2.21
C ARG A 428 -26.33 -2.13 -1.85
N LEU A 429 -26.56 -1.99 -0.55
CA LEU A 429 -27.70 -1.24 -0.05
C LEU A 429 -27.24 -0.03 0.77
N THR A 430 -27.92 1.10 0.62
CA THR A 430 -27.74 2.29 1.45
C THR A 430 -29.09 2.69 2.01
N VAL A 431 -29.17 2.85 3.33
CA VAL A 431 -30.41 3.21 4.02
C VAL A 431 -30.45 4.72 4.25
N SER A 432 -31.61 5.33 4.07
CA SER A 432 -31.80 6.74 4.38
C SER A 432 -31.73 6.99 5.89
N SER A 433 -31.46 8.23 6.27
CA SER A 433 -31.29 8.65 7.66
C SER A 433 -32.50 8.39 8.55
N GLY A 434 -33.70 8.47 7.98
CA GLY A 434 -34.97 8.17 8.64
C GLY A 434 -35.40 6.71 8.52
N GLY A 435 -34.70 5.89 7.73
CA GLY A 435 -35.05 4.49 7.51
C GLY A 435 -36.28 4.27 6.61
N THR A 436 -36.80 5.33 5.98
CA THR A 436 -38.00 5.27 5.14
C THR A 436 -37.69 4.92 3.69
N ARG A 437 -36.42 4.96 3.29
CA ARG A 437 -35.98 4.68 1.91
C ARG A 437 -34.70 3.88 1.91
N VAL A 438 -34.56 3.04 0.90
CA VAL A 438 -33.33 2.29 0.62
C VAL A 438 -32.94 2.52 -0.82
N LEU A 439 -31.65 2.66 -1.06
CA LEU A 439 -31.08 2.65 -2.39
C LEU A 439 -30.29 1.36 -2.60
N VAL A 440 -30.65 0.61 -3.63
CA VAL A 440 -29.98 -0.63 -4.03
C VAL A 440 -29.12 -0.34 -5.26
N SER A 441 -27.80 -0.41 -5.12
CA SER A 441 -26.88 -0.28 -6.25
C SER A 441 -26.80 -1.60 -7.00
N LEU A 442 -26.88 -1.51 -8.33
CA LEU A 442 -26.77 -2.64 -9.22
C LEU A 442 -25.34 -2.77 -9.73
N ALA A 443 -24.78 -3.96 -9.59
CA ALA A 443 -23.54 -4.33 -10.26
C ALA A 443 -23.72 -4.27 -11.78
N HIS A 444 -22.62 -4.00 -12.47
CA HIS A 444 -22.49 -4.02 -13.94
C HIS A 444 -23.34 -3.01 -14.74
N SER A 445 -24.40 -2.42 -14.19
CA SER A 445 -25.31 -1.51 -14.91
C SER A 445 -25.11 -0.01 -14.59
N LYS A 446 -24.27 0.33 -13.60
CA LYS A 446 -24.10 1.72 -13.09
C LYS A 446 -25.46 2.37 -12.75
N GLN A 447 -26.39 1.58 -12.23
CA GLN A 447 -27.71 2.07 -11.83
C GLN A 447 -27.97 1.76 -10.36
N SER A 448 -28.93 2.49 -9.81
CA SER A 448 -29.49 2.20 -8.51
C SER A 448 -31.01 2.20 -8.55
N ILE A 449 -31.62 1.38 -7.71
CA ILE A 449 -33.07 1.27 -7.53
C ILE A 449 -33.41 1.86 -6.17
N ALA A 450 -34.30 2.85 -6.15
CA ALA A 450 -34.88 3.36 -4.92
C ALA A 450 -36.03 2.45 -4.49
N VAL A 451 -36.08 2.11 -3.20
CA VAL A 451 -37.14 1.34 -2.56
C VAL A 451 -37.74 2.20 -1.45
N ASP A 452 -39.05 2.38 -1.51
CA ASP A 452 -39.85 2.98 -0.46
C ASP A 452 -40.17 1.95 0.63
N LEU A 453 -39.85 2.32 1.87
CA LEU A 453 -40.07 1.53 3.08
C LEU A 453 -41.11 2.17 4.02
N ALA A 454 -41.91 3.13 3.55
CA ALA A 454 -42.99 3.73 4.34
C ALA A 454 -43.99 2.69 4.85
N ASP A 455 -44.28 1.65 4.05
CA ASP A 455 -44.97 0.44 4.49
C ASP A 455 -44.01 -0.77 4.41
N LEU A 456 -43.51 -1.19 5.58
CA LEU A 456 -42.56 -2.29 5.70
C LEU A 456 -43.15 -3.66 5.33
N ALA A 457 -44.48 -3.79 5.34
CA ALA A 457 -45.15 -5.03 4.92
C ALA A 457 -45.29 -5.11 3.40
N ALA A 458 -45.29 -3.96 2.72
CA ALA A 458 -45.42 -3.85 1.27
C ALA A 458 -44.40 -2.85 0.68
N PRO A 459 -43.09 -3.11 0.79
CA PRO A 459 -42.08 -2.23 0.23
C PRO A 459 -42.18 -2.17 -1.30
N VAL A 460 -41.96 -0.98 -1.88
CA VAL A 460 -42.16 -0.74 -3.31
C VAL A 460 -40.92 -0.14 -3.95
N ALA A 461 -40.50 -0.67 -5.10
CA ALA A 461 -39.48 -0.03 -5.93
C ALA A 461 -40.05 1.26 -6.55
N SER A 462 -39.53 2.41 -6.13
CA SER A 462 -40.10 3.73 -6.43
C SER A 462 -39.43 4.45 -7.61
N GLY A 463 -38.25 4.00 -8.05
CA GLY A 463 -37.59 4.55 -9.23
C GLY A 463 -36.18 4.04 -9.46
N ARG A 464 -35.60 4.41 -10.61
CA ARG A 464 -34.19 4.12 -10.97
C ARG A 464 -33.40 5.42 -11.11
N THR A 465 -32.12 5.38 -10.80
CA THR A 465 -31.18 6.49 -10.98
C THR A 465 -29.87 5.99 -11.56
N ASP A 466 -29.39 6.66 -12.62
CA ASP A 466 -28.07 6.39 -13.19
C ASP A 466 -26.98 6.93 -12.27
N LEU A 467 -26.01 6.08 -11.95
CA LEU A 467 -24.83 6.41 -11.16
C LEU A 467 -23.68 6.80 -12.08
N ALA A 468 -23.27 8.06 -12.06
CA ALA A 468 -22.12 8.50 -12.82
C ALA A 468 -20.82 7.88 -12.26
N ALA A 469 -19.93 7.42 -13.15
CA ALA A 469 -18.66 6.79 -12.76
C ALA A 469 -17.60 7.80 -12.28
N ASP A 470 -17.72 9.06 -12.69
CA ASP A 470 -16.78 10.13 -12.34
C ASP A 470 -17.24 10.97 -11.15
N GLU A 471 -18.45 10.72 -10.65
CA GLU A 471 -18.95 11.36 -9.44
C GLU A 471 -18.37 10.73 -8.19
N PHE A 472 -18.28 11.52 -7.13
CA PHE A 472 -17.98 11.07 -5.79
C PHE A 472 -19.27 10.99 -4.99
N PRO A 473 -19.35 10.12 -3.97
CA PRO A 473 -20.54 10.05 -3.13
C PRO A 473 -20.97 11.44 -2.63
N TYR A 474 -22.28 11.64 -2.59
CA TYR A 474 -22.91 12.90 -2.21
C TYR A 474 -24.17 12.64 -1.40
N VAL A 475 -24.69 13.65 -0.73
CA VAL A 475 -25.97 13.55 -0.02
C VAL A 475 -27.10 14.02 -0.93
N SER A 476 -28.13 13.20 -1.07
CA SER A 476 -29.44 13.63 -1.61
C SER A 476 -30.41 13.85 -0.45
N GLN A 477 -31.13 14.97 -0.45
CA GLN A 477 -32.13 15.32 0.56
C GLN A 477 -33.53 15.27 -0.05
N ALA A 478 -34.45 14.66 0.68
CA ALA A 478 -35.87 14.62 0.34
C ALA A 478 -36.64 15.79 1.01
N PRO A 479 -37.78 16.22 0.46
CA PRO A 479 -38.57 17.33 1.01
C PRO A 479 -39.12 17.10 2.42
N ASP A 480 -39.22 15.84 2.86
CA ASP A 480 -39.65 15.43 4.20
C ASP A 480 -38.52 15.50 5.26
N GLY A 481 -37.33 15.95 4.85
CA GLY A 481 -36.16 16.08 5.71
C GLY A 481 -35.32 14.82 5.82
N ASP A 482 -35.76 13.69 5.25
CA ASP A 482 -34.92 12.50 5.13
C ASP A 482 -33.81 12.74 4.11
N TRP A 483 -32.67 12.07 4.29
CA TRP A 483 -31.54 12.18 3.39
C TRP A 483 -30.84 10.84 3.25
N ILE A 484 -30.16 10.65 2.12
CA ILE A 484 -29.44 9.42 1.79
C ILE A 484 -28.11 9.77 1.15
N VAL A 485 -27.08 8.97 1.46
CA VAL A 485 -25.80 9.06 0.78
C VAL A 485 -25.93 8.32 -0.55
N MET A 486 -25.79 9.05 -1.65
CA MET A 486 -25.79 8.49 -2.99
C MET A 486 -24.43 7.83 -3.26
N PRO A 487 -24.39 6.52 -3.58
CA PRO A 487 -23.19 5.83 -4.02
C PRO A 487 -22.82 6.29 -5.43
N THR A 488 -21.65 5.87 -5.92
CA THR A 488 -21.17 6.24 -7.26
C THR A 488 -20.51 5.04 -7.91
N GLY A 489 -20.16 5.15 -9.20
CA GLY A 489 -19.49 4.05 -9.92
C GLY A 489 -18.05 3.76 -9.47
N ARG A 490 -17.49 4.50 -8.50
CA ARG A 490 -16.16 4.24 -7.92
C ARG A 490 -16.25 3.30 -6.72
N GLU A 491 -15.19 2.54 -6.43
CA GLU A 491 -15.03 1.75 -5.19
C GLU A 491 -14.83 2.65 -3.93
N SER A 492 -15.51 3.79 -3.87
CA SER A 492 -15.44 4.75 -2.76
C SER A 492 -16.61 4.54 -1.80
N GLU A 493 -16.30 4.32 -0.54
CA GLU A 493 -17.27 4.33 0.55
C GLU A 493 -17.37 5.72 1.16
N ALA A 494 -18.52 6.02 1.76
CA ALA A 494 -18.81 7.33 2.30
C ALA A 494 -19.57 7.20 3.61
N VAL A 495 -19.20 8.01 4.60
CA VAL A 495 -19.94 8.14 5.85
C VAL A 495 -20.22 9.62 6.13
N VAL A 496 -21.40 9.89 6.67
CA VAL A 496 -21.76 11.22 7.14
C VAL A 496 -21.10 11.46 8.49
N VAL A 497 -20.45 12.62 8.62
CA VAL A 497 -19.90 13.12 9.88
C VAL A 497 -20.58 14.44 10.18
N SER A 498 -21.19 14.56 11.35
CA SER A 498 -21.90 15.78 11.76
C SER A 498 -20.98 16.70 12.56
N ALA A 499 -21.21 18.02 12.47
CA ALA A 499 -20.67 18.94 13.47
C ALA A 499 -21.31 18.64 14.84
N PRO A 500 -20.64 18.95 15.97
CA PRO A 500 -21.15 18.68 17.31
C PRO A 500 -22.50 19.35 17.63
N HIS A 501 -22.87 20.40 16.89
CA HIS A 501 -24.06 21.22 17.13
C HIS A 501 -25.13 21.14 16.01
N SER A 502 -24.93 20.29 14.99
CA SER A 502 -25.88 20.14 13.88
C SER A 502 -26.76 18.91 14.08
N SER A 503 -28.08 19.13 14.13
CA SER A 503 -29.07 18.08 14.40
C SER A 503 -29.96 17.71 13.21
N ALA A 504 -29.94 18.49 12.11
CA ALA A 504 -30.94 18.35 11.05
C ALA A 504 -30.39 17.95 9.68
N SER A 505 -29.21 18.44 9.28
CA SER A 505 -28.64 18.15 7.94
C SER A 505 -27.21 17.61 8.03
N PRO A 506 -26.82 16.68 7.14
CA PRO A 506 -25.43 16.24 7.04
C PRO A 506 -24.56 17.39 6.53
N ASP A 507 -23.67 17.88 7.37
CA ASP A 507 -22.80 19.00 7.03
C ASP A 507 -21.59 18.54 6.22
N TYR A 508 -21.14 17.29 6.45
CA TYR A 508 -19.91 16.77 5.88
C TYR A 508 -19.96 15.27 5.60
N LEU A 509 -19.12 14.86 4.66
CA LEU A 509 -18.83 13.48 4.30
C LEU A 509 -17.35 13.18 4.50
N VAL A 510 -17.07 11.96 4.91
CA VAL A 510 -15.74 11.36 4.80
C VAL A 510 -15.81 10.24 3.77
N LEU A 511 -14.96 10.33 2.76
CA LEU A 511 -14.96 9.44 1.61
C LEU A 511 -13.65 8.64 1.57
N THR A 512 -13.71 7.36 1.23
CA THR A 512 -12.48 6.64 0.89
C THR A 512 -11.98 7.01 -0.50
N ARG A 513 -10.66 7.15 -0.63
CA ARG A 513 -9.93 7.30 -1.89
C ARG A 513 -8.97 6.13 -2.02
N PRO A 514 -9.44 4.93 -2.45
CA PRO A 514 -8.58 3.74 -2.50
C PRO A 514 -7.32 3.95 -3.34
N GLU A 515 -7.47 4.62 -4.50
CA GLU A 515 -6.36 4.89 -5.44
C GLU A 515 -5.28 5.80 -4.85
N ASP A 516 -5.70 6.79 -4.04
CA ASP A 516 -4.80 7.76 -3.39
C ASP A 516 -4.35 7.31 -2.00
N SER A 517 -4.88 6.18 -1.50
CA SER A 517 -4.64 5.69 -0.14
C SER A 517 -4.95 6.74 0.92
N ALA A 518 -6.10 7.40 0.81
CA ALA A 518 -6.49 8.50 1.70
C ALA A 518 -7.99 8.45 2.04
N LEU A 519 -8.35 9.22 3.07
CA LEU A 519 -9.73 9.66 3.29
C LEU A 519 -9.84 11.11 2.87
N GLU A 520 -10.91 11.46 2.16
CA GLU A 520 -11.21 12.82 1.76
C GLU A 520 -12.36 13.37 2.60
N ILE A 521 -12.14 14.53 3.22
CA ILE A 521 -13.14 15.21 4.05
C ILE A 521 -13.80 16.28 3.18
N VAL A 522 -15.12 16.22 3.03
CA VAL A 522 -15.88 17.04 2.10
C VAL A 522 -17.04 17.73 2.83
N GLN A 523 -17.19 19.04 2.66
CA GLN A 523 -18.39 19.76 3.03
C GLN A 523 -19.51 19.42 2.03
N VAL A 524 -20.71 19.13 2.52
CA VAL A 524 -21.85 18.75 1.67
C VAL A 524 -22.38 19.94 0.88
N SER A 525 -22.58 21.10 1.53
CA SER A 525 -23.15 22.29 0.91
C SER A 525 -22.46 23.59 1.37
N PRO A 526 -21.93 24.43 0.45
CA PRO A 526 -21.57 24.06 -0.92
C PRO A 526 -20.51 22.95 -0.92
N ARG A 527 -20.53 22.09 -1.95
CA ARG A 527 -19.59 20.97 -2.04
C ARG A 527 -18.14 21.47 -2.10
N ARG A 528 -17.33 21.12 -1.11
CA ARG A 528 -15.91 21.54 -1.05
C ARG A 528 -15.05 20.50 -0.32
N THR A 529 -13.92 20.12 -0.91
CA THR A 529 -12.89 19.34 -0.23
C THR A 529 -12.19 20.21 0.83
N LEU A 530 -12.19 19.74 2.08
CA LEU A 530 -11.65 20.44 3.24
C LEU A 530 -10.25 19.95 3.62
N GLY A 531 -9.91 18.71 3.24
CA GLY A 531 -8.60 18.12 3.51
C GLY A 531 -8.59 16.62 3.22
N GLN A 532 -7.40 16.01 3.34
CA GLN A 532 -7.20 14.58 3.13
C GLN A 532 -6.39 13.96 4.26
N PHE A 533 -6.87 12.84 4.79
CA PHE A 533 -6.17 12.05 5.80
C PHE A 533 -5.45 10.87 5.12
N PRO A 534 -4.11 10.77 5.17
CA PRO A 534 -3.40 9.68 4.50
C PRO A 534 -3.53 8.36 5.27
N VAL A 535 -3.91 7.30 4.57
CA VAL A 535 -4.00 5.93 5.09
C VAL A 535 -2.71 5.18 4.73
N LYS A 536 -1.76 5.17 5.68
CA LYS A 536 -0.40 4.67 5.45
C LYS A 536 -0.21 3.21 5.84
N GLY A 537 0.70 2.53 5.15
CA GLY A 537 1.07 1.15 5.45
C GLY A 537 1.87 0.99 6.74
N PRO A 538 2.35 -0.23 7.02
CA PRO A 538 3.23 -0.51 8.16
C PRO A 538 4.39 0.49 8.23
N PHE A 539 4.73 0.90 9.46
CA PHE A 539 5.81 1.87 9.73
C PHE A 539 5.60 3.27 9.09
N ASN A 540 4.36 3.66 8.77
CA ASN A 540 4.05 4.89 8.03
C ASN A 540 4.68 4.93 6.63
N LEU A 541 4.87 3.76 6.02
CA LEU A 541 5.52 3.61 4.73
C LEU A 541 4.53 3.24 3.64
N GLY A 542 4.43 4.12 2.64
CA GLY A 542 3.58 3.94 1.48
C GLY A 542 2.09 4.06 1.79
N GLY A 543 1.31 4.20 0.73
CA GLY A 543 -0.16 4.14 0.80
C GLY A 543 -0.66 2.70 0.82
N THR A 544 -1.86 2.51 1.36
CA THR A 544 -2.63 1.26 1.28
C THR A 544 -4.02 1.53 0.75
N GLU A 545 -4.52 0.65 -0.12
CA GLU A 545 -5.89 0.72 -0.61
C GLU A 545 -6.87 0.41 0.53
N THR A 546 -7.78 1.34 0.78
CA THR A 546 -8.90 1.19 1.72
C THR A 546 -9.92 0.17 1.21
N SER A 547 -10.60 -0.52 2.13
CA SER A 547 -11.58 -1.59 1.81
C SER A 547 -12.82 -1.61 2.69
N GLY A 548 -12.94 -0.68 3.64
CA GLY A 548 -14.12 -0.50 4.48
C GLY A 548 -14.00 0.75 5.34
N LEU A 549 -15.12 1.42 5.59
CA LEU A 549 -15.22 2.67 6.35
C LEU A 549 -16.46 2.63 7.25
N ALA A 550 -16.30 3.03 8.51
CA ALA A 550 -17.42 3.25 9.42
C ALA A 550 -17.17 4.48 10.30
N TYR A 551 -18.25 5.12 10.71
CA TYR A 551 -18.25 6.23 11.64
C TYR A 551 -19.10 5.92 12.87
N CYS A 552 -18.54 6.17 14.06
CA CYS A 552 -19.23 6.11 15.33
C CYS A 552 -19.46 7.53 15.83
N ARG A 553 -20.70 8.00 15.76
CA ARG A 553 -21.09 9.34 16.23
C ARG A 553 -20.87 9.52 17.75
N PRO A 554 -21.30 8.60 18.64
CA PRO A 554 -21.17 8.80 20.09
C PRO A 554 -19.73 9.02 20.58
N ARG A 555 -18.74 8.43 19.91
CA ARG A 555 -17.32 8.57 20.27
C ARG A 555 -16.51 9.40 19.27
N SER A 556 -17.14 9.95 18.23
CA SER A 556 -16.46 10.66 17.13
C SER A 556 -15.27 9.90 16.55
N LEU A 557 -15.46 8.59 16.30
CA LEU A 557 -14.42 7.71 15.77
C LEU A 557 -14.72 7.27 14.34
N LEU A 558 -13.71 7.31 13.48
CA LEU A 558 -13.70 6.61 12.21
C LEU A 558 -12.87 5.33 12.34
N ALA A 559 -13.38 4.25 11.74
CA ALA A 559 -12.60 3.06 11.50
C ALA A 559 -12.45 2.85 9.99
N VAL A 560 -11.21 2.65 9.55
CA VAL A 560 -10.88 2.35 8.16
C VAL A 560 -10.15 1.03 8.09
N THR A 561 -10.62 0.13 7.24
CA THR A 561 -9.92 -1.12 6.94
C THR A 561 -9.23 -1.02 5.59
N THR A 562 -8.19 -1.83 5.41
CA THR A 562 -7.35 -1.79 4.22
C THR A 562 -7.20 -3.19 3.62
N LYS A 563 -6.99 -3.27 2.30
CA LYS A 563 -6.82 -4.55 1.58
C LYS A 563 -5.70 -5.43 2.17
N PRO A 564 -4.56 -4.89 2.67
CA PRO A 564 -3.55 -5.70 3.35
C PRO A 564 -3.97 -6.28 4.71
N GLY A 565 -5.04 -5.80 5.33
CA GLY A 565 -5.51 -6.27 6.64
C GLY A 565 -5.09 -5.37 7.81
N THR A 566 -5.09 -4.06 7.63
CA THR A 566 -4.83 -3.09 8.71
C THR A 566 -6.09 -2.29 9.02
N ILE A 567 -6.34 -2.05 10.31
CA ILE A 567 -7.38 -1.18 10.82
C ILE A 567 -6.72 0.12 11.27
N HIS A 568 -7.22 1.25 10.77
CA HIS A 568 -6.88 2.58 11.26
C HIS A 568 -8.06 3.09 12.08
N LEU A 569 -7.82 3.39 13.35
CA LEU A 569 -8.79 4.06 14.20
C LEU A 569 -8.41 5.54 14.29
N ILE A 570 -9.33 6.42 13.90
CA ILE A 570 -9.09 7.85 13.76
C ILE A 570 -10.12 8.60 14.60
N HIS A 571 -9.65 9.39 15.55
CA HIS A 571 -10.49 10.25 16.38
C HIS A 571 -10.66 11.61 15.72
N LEU A 572 -11.90 12.11 15.73
CA LEU A 572 -12.28 13.40 15.14
C LEU A 572 -12.54 14.39 16.26
N GLU A 573 -11.55 15.20 16.57
CA GLU A 573 -11.67 16.24 17.57
C GLU A 573 -12.25 17.51 16.93
N SER A 574 -13.39 17.97 17.44
CA SER A 574 -13.99 19.24 17.03
C SER A 574 -13.10 20.40 17.43
N ARG A 575 -12.79 21.26 16.47
CA ARG A 575 -12.10 22.54 16.70
C ARG A 575 -13.05 23.67 17.06
N LEU A 576 -14.35 23.49 16.85
CA LEU A 576 -15.37 24.48 17.20
C LEU A 576 -15.57 24.53 18.72
N ASP A 577 -15.51 23.38 19.38
CA ASP A 577 -15.72 23.26 20.83
C ASP A 577 -14.59 23.94 21.63
N ALA A 578 -13.37 23.95 21.07
CA ALA A 578 -12.22 24.64 21.65
C ALA A 578 -12.31 26.17 21.51
N ALA A 579 -12.92 26.67 20.43
CA ALA A 579 -13.09 28.11 20.21
C ALA A 579 -14.14 28.72 21.16
N ASP A 580 -15.21 27.98 21.44
CA ASP A 580 -16.24 28.42 22.39
C ASP A 580 -15.76 28.40 23.85
N GLN A 581 -14.85 27.49 24.23
CA GLN A 581 -14.19 27.51 25.54
C GLN A 581 -13.24 28.71 25.72
N VAL A 582 -12.60 29.18 24.64
CA VAL A 582 -11.78 30.40 24.67
C VAL A 582 -12.64 31.66 24.68
N ALA A 583 -13.80 31.67 24.03
CA ALA A 583 -14.75 32.80 24.09
C ALA A 583 -15.41 32.93 25.48
N ALA A 584 -15.67 31.82 26.18
CA ALA A 584 -16.24 31.81 27.53
C ALA A 584 -15.25 32.21 28.64
N THR A 585 -13.95 32.32 28.34
CA THR A 585 -12.90 32.68 29.31
C THR A 585 -12.38 34.11 29.19
N VAL A 586 -12.93 34.92 28.26
CA VAL A 586 -12.66 36.36 28.21
C VAL A 586 -13.70 37.08 29.06
N PRO A 587 -13.35 37.64 30.24
CA PRO A 587 -14.28 38.48 30.97
C PRO A 587 -14.57 39.72 30.13
N VAL A 588 -15.85 39.95 29.85
CA VAL A 588 -16.34 41.21 29.26
C VAL A 588 -15.85 42.34 30.17
N ARG A 589 -15.01 43.22 29.62
CA ARG A 589 -14.54 44.43 30.30
C ARG A 589 -15.62 45.49 30.35
#